data_AF-G6C4N7-F1
#
_entry.id   AF-G6C4N7-F1
#
_cell.length_a   1.000
_cell.length_b   1.000
_cell.length_c   1.000
_cell.angle_alpha   90.00
_cell.angle_beta   90.00
_cell.angle_gamma   90.00
#
_symmetry.space_group_name_H-M   'P 1'
#
loop_
_entity.id
_entity.type
_entity.pdbx_description
1 polymer ?
#
loop_
_entity_poly.entity_id
_entity_poly.type
_entity_poly.pdbx_seq_one_letter_code
_entity_poly.pdbx_strand_id
1 'polypeptide(L)'
;MKKYIENAGSCIITKSLMNGETKLRWLFREEPINNIDTGWMAFGDKDNDDYVNNPKNLAVVDLNTLVNIEPTILNVYEMPIGTDLIFIEEDGDKYFINAKTNEQIREKVKSPFMIAFEKNLEFLKKNEYSKDTIEKLFTKSDKITLFTVGDVDFPTGEIIIADPFYYLHSEKSRQILNRTIPIGKYDVELAICDSKTLYKRIIGVKLKVKNDKVIRYEFT
;
A
#
# COMPACT_ATOMS: atom_id res chain seq x y z
N MET A 1 23.96 14.87 4.51
CA MET A 1 23.34 13.61 4.03
C MET A 1 21.95 13.95 3.51
N LYS A 2 21.58 13.52 2.30
CA LYS A 2 20.25 13.79 1.72
C LYS A 2 19.22 12.82 2.30
N LYS A 3 18.02 13.30 2.61
CA LYS A 3 16.90 12.47 3.08
C LYS A 3 16.01 12.09 1.90
N TYR A 4 15.86 10.79 1.65
CA TYR A 4 15.06 10.23 0.56
C TYR A 4 13.76 9.60 1.06
N ILE A 5 13.83 8.95 2.22
CA ILE A 5 12.68 8.31 2.86
C ILE A 5 12.49 8.95 4.25
N GLU A 6 11.26 9.36 4.55
CA GLU A 6 10.90 9.81 5.88
C GLU A 6 10.74 8.63 6.82
N ASN A 7 11.34 8.73 8.02
CA ASN A 7 11.33 7.68 9.03
C ASN A 7 11.75 6.33 8.44
N ALA A 8 12.85 6.34 7.67
CA ALA A 8 13.30 5.24 6.85
C ALA A 8 13.70 3.97 7.63
N GLY A 9 13.84 4.09 8.96
CA GLY A 9 14.32 3.02 9.81
C GLY A 9 15.83 2.80 9.66
N SER A 10 16.31 1.71 10.23
CA SER A 10 17.72 1.29 10.18
C SER A 10 17.93 0.06 9.32
N CYS A 11 19.15 -0.07 8.79
CA CYS A 11 19.63 -1.26 8.12
C CYS A 11 21.02 -1.63 8.65
N ILE A 12 21.46 -2.85 8.35
CA ILE A 12 22.82 -3.31 8.63
C ILE A 12 23.66 -3.18 7.37
N ILE A 13 24.84 -2.60 7.47
CA ILE A 13 25.82 -2.56 6.37
C ILE A 13 27.19 -2.99 6.85
N THR A 14 28.02 -3.51 5.96
CA THR A 14 29.44 -3.72 6.27
C THR A 14 30.18 -2.39 6.38
N LYS A 15 31.16 -2.33 7.28
CA LYS A 15 31.98 -1.12 7.47
C LYS A 15 32.85 -0.84 6.24
N SER A 16 33.30 -1.85 5.53
CA SER A 16 33.97 -1.72 4.23
C SER A 16 33.09 -0.96 3.22
N LEU A 17 31.80 -1.29 3.11
CA LEU A 17 30.86 -0.57 2.28
C LEU A 17 30.63 0.86 2.80
N MET A 18 30.43 1.02 4.11
CA MET A 18 30.22 2.34 4.75
C MET A 18 31.40 3.29 4.52
N ASN A 19 32.62 2.78 4.57
CA ASN A 19 33.86 3.53 4.41
C ASN A 19 34.26 3.72 2.93
N GLY A 20 33.54 3.10 1.99
CA GLY A 20 33.85 3.17 0.55
C GLY A 20 35.04 2.30 0.12
N GLU A 21 35.44 1.31 0.93
CA GLU A 21 36.52 0.36 0.63
C GLU A 21 36.08 -0.70 -0.40
N THR A 22 34.77 -0.98 -0.44
CA THR A 22 34.12 -1.94 -1.34
C THR A 22 32.91 -1.31 -2.01
N LYS A 23 32.51 -1.85 -3.16
CA LYS A 23 31.28 -1.45 -3.85
C LYS A 23 30.11 -2.31 -3.38
N LEU A 24 28.90 -1.76 -3.33
CA LEU A 24 27.69 -2.54 -3.07
C LEU A 24 27.64 -3.73 -4.04
N ARG A 25 27.40 -4.94 -3.52
CA ARG A 25 27.19 -6.12 -4.36
C ARG A 25 26.02 -6.95 -3.91
N TRP A 26 25.84 -7.12 -2.62
CA TRP A 26 24.82 -8.00 -2.06
C TRP A 26 23.86 -7.20 -1.22
N LEU A 27 22.56 -7.46 -1.40
CA LEU A 27 21.50 -6.81 -0.64
C LEU A 27 20.43 -7.86 -0.29
N PHE A 28 20.23 -8.05 1.01
CA PHE A 28 19.30 -9.05 1.55
C PHE A 28 18.25 -8.37 2.43
N ARG A 29 17.10 -9.01 2.58
CA ARG A 29 16.09 -8.60 3.55
C ARG A 29 15.73 -9.73 4.49
N GLU A 30 16.13 -9.61 5.74
CA GLU A 30 15.82 -10.54 6.81
C GLU A 30 14.63 -10.07 7.65
N GLU A 31 14.17 -10.94 8.55
CA GLU A 31 13.15 -10.60 9.53
C GLU A 31 13.64 -9.45 10.43
N PRO A 32 12.91 -8.31 10.51
CA PRO A 32 13.27 -7.20 11.37
C PRO A 32 13.29 -7.59 12.85
N ILE A 33 14.28 -7.09 13.60
CA ILE A 33 14.40 -7.35 15.03
C ILE A 33 13.41 -6.49 15.85
N ASN A 34 13.06 -5.31 15.36
CA ASN A 34 12.12 -4.38 16.01
C ASN A 34 11.47 -3.43 14.98
N ASN A 35 10.72 -2.44 15.45
CA ASN A 35 9.97 -1.50 14.62
C ASN A 35 10.82 -0.43 13.90
N ILE A 36 12.10 -0.29 14.25
CA ILE A 36 13.03 0.64 13.60
C ILE A 36 13.86 -0.11 12.57
N ASP A 37 14.18 -1.38 12.82
CA ASP A 37 14.86 -2.24 11.87
C ASP A 37 13.99 -2.48 10.63
N THR A 38 14.58 -2.28 9.45
CA THR A 38 13.90 -2.51 8.17
C THR A 38 14.08 -3.94 7.66
N GLY A 39 15.01 -4.68 8.25
CA GLY A 39 15.49 -5.99 7.81
C GLY A 39 16.52 -5.93 6.68
N TRP A 40 16.80 -4.76 6.10
CA TRP A 40 17.76 -4.65 5.01
C TRP A 40 19.20 -4.84 5.49
N MET A 41 19.97 -5.63 4.75
CA MET A 41 21.40 -5.87 4.97
C MET A 41 22.17 -5.68 3.66
N ALA A 42 23.22 -4.85 3.64
CA ALA A 42 23.97 -4.54 2.43
C ALA A 42 25.47 -4.77 2.58
N PHE A 43 26.05 -5.60 1.70
CA PHE A 43 27.45 -6.00 1.75
C PHE A 43 28.20 -5.65 0.45
N GLY A 44 29.50 -5.50 0.60
CA GLY A 44 30.45 -5.18 -0.46
C GLY A 44 30.82 -6.37 -1.35
N ASP A 45 31.34 -6.07 -2.53
CA ASP A 45 31.83 -7.04 -3.52
C ASP A 45 33.00 -7.90 -3.05
N LYS A 46 33.80 -7.42 -2.09
CA LYS A 46 34.97 -8.13 -1.54
C LYS A 46 34.77 -8.60 -0.10
N ASP A 47 33.56 -8.45 0.45
CA ASP A 47 33.25 -8.91 1.80
C ASP A 47 33.02 -10.43 1.75
N ASN A 48 33.97 -11.20 2.29
CA ASN A 48 33.88 -12.65 2.37
C ASN A 48 33.21 -13.10 3.67
N ASP A 49 32.93 -14.41 3.77
CA ASP A 49 32.28 -15.02 4.94
C ASP A 49 33.00 -14.70 6.26
N ASP A 50 34.33 -14.78 6.29
CA ASP A 50 35.11 -14.48 7.50
C ASP A 50 34.94 -13.02 7.94
N TYR A 51 34.85 -12.09 6.99
CA TYR A 51 34.67 -10.68 7.27
C TYR A 51 33.26 -10.37 7.78
N VAL A 52 32.22 -10.87 7.12
CA VAL A 52 30.82 -10.57 7.46
C VAL A 52 30.35 -11.28 8.73
N ASN A 53 30.91 -12.45 9.05
CA ASN A 53 30.60 -13.21 10.26
C ASN A 53 31.22 -12.60 11.53
N ASN A 54 31.98 -11.51 11.43
CA ASN A 54 32.48 -10.77 12.58
C ASN A 54 31.60 -9.51 12.82
N PRO A 55 30.80 -9.46 13.89
CA PRO A 55 29.93 -8.31 14.17
C PRO A 55 30.66 -6.97 14.30
N LYS A 56 31.97 -6.97 14.61
CA LYS A 56 32.77 -5.73 14.65
C LYS A 56 32.92 -5.08 13.27
N ASN A 57 32.71 -5.83 12.19
CA ASN A 57 32.77 -5.35 10.81
C ASN A 57 31.41 -4.88 10.29
N LEU A 58 30.35 -4.99 11.10
CA LEU A 58 29.00 -4.54 10.75
C LEU A 58 28.68 -3.22 11.46
N ALA A 59 27.79 -2.45 10.86
CA ALA A 59 27.26 -1.21 11.40
C ALA A 59 25.75 -1.16 11.19
N VAL A 60 25.02 -0.69 12.22
CA VAL A 60 23.62 -0.31 12.09
C VAL A 60 23.57 1.17 11.74
N VAL A 61 22.93 1.51 10.63
CA VAL A 61 22.85 2.89 10.12
C VAL A 61 21.41 3.24 9.76
N ASP A 62 21.07 4.54 9.72
CA ASP A 62 19.83 4.99 9.08
C ASP A 62 19.84 4.55 7.62
N LEU A 63 18.72 4.02 7.12
CA LEU A 63 18.62 3.52 5.76
C LEU A 63 18.98 4.58 4.71
N ASN A 64 18.73 5.88 4.98
CA ASN A 64 19.18 6.94 4.09
C ASN A 64 20.70 6.95 3.92
N THR A 65 21.48 6.54 4.92
CA THR A 65 22.95 6.40 4.78
C THR A 65 23.28 5.47 3.62
N LEU A 66 22.66 4.29 3.60
CA LEU A 66 22.82 3.31 2.54
C LEU A 66 22.30 3.83 1.19
N VAL A 67 21.16 4.54 1.16
CA VAL A 67 20.62 5.17 -0.06
C VAL A 67 21.54 6.29 -0.59
N ASN A 68 22.27 7.01 0.27
CA ASN A 68 23.26 7.99 -0.17
C ASN A 68 24.52 7.32 -0.76
N ILE A 69 24.83 6.08 -0.35
CA ILE A 69 25.91 5.28 -0.96
C ILE A 69 25.45 4.78 -2.34
N GLU A 70 24.27 4.18 -2.44
CA GLU A 70 23.71 3.69 -3.70
C GLU A 70 22.20 3.96 -3.82
N PRO A 71 21.79 5.00 -4.59
CA PRO A 71 20.38 5.37 -4.74
C PRO A 71 19.48 4.32 -5.39
N THR A 72 20.03 3.36 -6.15
CA THR A 72 19.26 2.29 -6.81
C THR A 72 18.48 1.44 -5.81
N ILE A 73 18.88 1.45 -4.53
CA ILE A 73 18.18 0.77 -3.43
C ILE A 73 16.71 1.21 -3.30
N LEU A 74 16.39 2.44 -3.70
CA LEU A 74 15.01 2.93 -3.73
C LEU A 74 14.10 2.12 -4.66
N ASN A 75 14.66 1.42 -5.64
CA ASN A 75 13.89 0.57 -6.54
C ASN A 75 13.40 -0.70 -5.85
N VAL A 76 14.14 -1.21 -4.88
CA VAL A 76 13.89 -2.52 -4.25
C VAL A 76 13.43 -2.42 -2.81
N TYR A 77 13.38 -1.21 -2.23
CA TYR A 77 12.99 -0.97 -0.83
C TYR A 77 11.69 -1.65 -0.38
N GLU A 78 10.71 -1.73 -1.29
CA GLU A 78 9.38 -2.32 -1.03
C GLU A 78 9.33 -3.86 -1.19
N MET A 79 10.45 -4.50 -1.57
CA MET A 79 10.51 -5.94 -1.75
C MET A 79 10.36 -6.70 -0.42
N PRO A 80 9.73 -7.88 -0.41
CA PRO A 80 9.38 -8.60 0.82
C PRO A 80 10.59 -9.11 1.60
N ILE A 81 10.36 -9.49 2.86
CA ILE A 81 11.31 -10.26 3.66
C ILE A 81 11.65 -11.59 2.95
N GLY A 82 12.89 -12.05 3.09
CA GLY A 82 13.47 -13.17 2.35
C GLY A 82 13.97 -12.78 0.96
N THR A 83 14.06 -11.49 0.64
CA THR A 83 14.65 -10.99 -0.61
C THR A 83 16.16 -11.17 -0.59
N ASP A 84 16.72 -11.58 -1.73
CA ASP A 84 18.14 -11.82 -1.96
C ASP A 84 18.52 -11.28 -3.33
N LEU A 85 19.35 -10.23 -3.35
CA LEU A 85 19.64 -9.43 -4.53
C LEU A 85 21.14 -9.26 -4.77
N ILE A 86 21.49 -9.29 -6.05
CA ILE A 86 22.82 -8.98 -6.55
C ILE A 86 22.76 -7.62 -7.26
N PHE A 87 23.53 -6.66 -6.80
CA PHE A 87 23.68 -5.37 -7.47
C PHE A 87 24.64 -5.47 -8.65
N ILE A 88 24.21 -4.95 -9.80
CA ILE A 88 24.98 -4.87 -11.04
C ILE A 88 25.19 -3.41 -11.41
N GLU A 89 26.43 -3.07 -11.74
CA GLU A 89 26.83 -1.80 -12.34
C GLU A 89 27.68 -2.12 -13.58
N GLU A 90 27.10 -1.99 -14.77
CA GLU A 90 27.74 -2.30 -16.06
C GLU A 90 27.41 -1.20 -17.07
N ASP A 91 28.41 -0.66 -17.77
CA ASP A 91 28.24 0.39 -18.80
C ASP A 91 27.41 1.62 -18.36
N GLY A 92 27.40 1.92 -17.05
CA GLY A 92 26.62 3.02 -16.46
C GLY A 92 25.19 2.65 -16.07
N ASP A 93 24.71 1.47 -16.47
CA ASP A 93 23.44 0.90 -16.01
C ASP A 93 23.59 0.31 -14.61
N LYS A 94 22.61 0.61 -13.74
CA LYS A 94 22.55 0.12 -12.36
C LYS A 94 21.23 -0.57 -12.09
N TYR A 95 21.27 -1.83 -11.65
CA TYR A 95 20.07 -2.64 -11.40
C TYR A 95 20.35 -3.77 -10.42
N PHE A 96 19.28 -4.42 -9.96
CA PHE A 96 19.39 -5.61 -9.14
C PHE A 96 18.98 -6.86 -9.91
N ILE A 97 19.59 -8.00 -9.62
CA ILE A 97 19.13 -9.33 -10.02
C ILE A 97 18.64 -10.05 -8.77
N ASN A 98 17.43 -10.58 -8.81
CA ASN A 98 16.94 -11.46 -7.74
C ASN A 98 17.63 -12.82 -7.85
N ALA A 99 18.43 -13.19 -6.84
CA ALA A 99 19.24 -14.40 -6.86
C ALA A 99 18.41 -15.69 -6.93
N LYS A 100 17.15 -15.64 -6.47
CA LYS A 100 16.24 -16.80 -6.45
C LYS A 100 15.48 -16.97 -7.76
N THR A 101 15.15 -15.88 -8.45
CA THR A 101 14.30 -15.91 -9.66
C THR A 101 15.04 -15.55 -10.95
N ASN A 102 16.26 -15.02 -10.86
CA ASN A 102 17.03 -14.40 -11.96
C ASN A 102 16.33 -13.20 -12.63
N GLU A 103 15.31 -12.63 -11.99
CA GLU A 103 14.61 -11.44 -12.49
C GLU A 103 15.49 -10.19 -12.36
N GLN A 104 15.55 -9.37 -13.41
CA GLN A 104 16.20 -8.06 -13.37
C GLN A 104 15.22 -6.98 -12.90
N ILE A 105 15.60 -6.24 -11.87
CA ILE A 105 14.81 -5.18 -11.26
C ILE A 105 15.48 -3.85 -11.58
N ARG A 106 14.96 -3.19 -12.62
CA ARG A 106 15.46 -1.91 -13.14
C ARG A 106 14.59 -0.73 -12.73
N GLU A 107 13.34 -1.00 -12.38
CA GLU A 107 12.36 0.00 -11.98
C GLU A 107 11.94 -0.19 -10.53
N LYS A 108 11.30 0.86 -9.98
CA LYS A 108 10.82 0.84 -8.62
C LYS A 108 9.67 -0.14 -8.42
N VAL A 109 9.90 -1.14 -7.57
CA VAL A 109 8.89 -2.06 -7.07
C VAL A 109 7.84 -1.25 -6.30
N LYS A 110 6.58 -1.42 -6.69
CA LYS A 110 5.46 -0.73 -6.06
C LYS A 110 5.19 -1.36 -4.68
N SER A 111 4.90 -0.51 -3.70
CA SER A 111 4.45 -0.99 -2.39
C SER A 111 3.11 -1.73 -2.52
N PRO A 112 2.80 -2.68 -1.61
CA PRO A 112 1.50 -3.33 -1.58
C PRO A 112 0.32 -2.34 -1.52
N PHE A 113 0.51 -1.20 -0.83
CA PHE A 113 -0.44 -0.10 -0.78
C PHE A 113 -0.69 0.49 -2.18
N MET A 114 0.37 0.84 -2.92
CA MET A 114 0.23 1.44 -4.24
C MET A 114 -0.44 0.49 -5.22
N ILE A 115 -0.09 -0.80 -5.18
CA ILE A 115 -0.76 -1.83 -5.99
C ILE A 115 -2.25 -1.92 -5.64
N ALA A 116 -2.60 -1.94 -4.36
CA ALA A 116 -4.00 -1.98 -3.92
C ALA A 116 -4.76 -0.70 -4.31
N PHE A 117 -4.11 0.45 -4.22
CA PHE A 117 -4.67 1.75 -4.57
C PHE A 117 -4.96 1.84 -6.08
N GLU A 118 -4.03 1.42 -6.93
CA GLU A 118 -4.23 1.37 -8.39
C GLU A 118 -5.38 0.45 -8.78
N LYS A 119 -5.44 -0.75 -8.20
CA LYS A 119 -6.57 -1.68 -8.41
C LYS A 119 -7.91 -1.07 -7.97
N ASN A 120 -7.92 -0.33 -6.87
CA ASN A 120 -9.12 0.37 -6.42
C ASN A 120 -9.52 1.49 -7.38
N LEU A 121 -8.57 2.27 -7.90
CA LEU A 121 -8.85 3.28 -8.92
C LEU A 121 -9.38 2.66 -10.21
N GLU A 122 -8.80 1.56 -10.67
CA GLU A 122 -9.31 0.82 -11.83
C GLU A 122 -10.71 0.28 -11.60
N PHE A 123 -11.01 -0.21 -10.39
CA PHE A 123 -12.35 -0.63 -10.00
C PHE A 123 -13.33 0.53 -10.09
N LEU A 124 -12.98 1.70 -9.53
CA LEU A 124 -13.85 2.89 -9.47
C LEU A 124 -14.08 3.56 -10.84
N LYS A 125 -13.14 3.44 -11.78
CA LYS A 125 -13.24 4.01 -13.14
C LYS A 125 -14.21 3.26 -14.05
N LYS A 126 -14.81 2.16 -13.60
CA LYS A 126 -15.75 1.39 -14.41
C LYS A 126 -17.06 2.17 -14.59
N ASN A 127 -17.56 2.18 -15.82
CA ASN A 127 -18.85 2.81 -16.15
C ASN A 127 -20.05 1.98 -15.67
N GLU A 128 -19.85 0.68 -15.43
CA GLU A 128 -20.88 -0.26 -15.00
C GLU A 128 -20.31 -1.34 -14.07
N TYR A 129 -21.14 -1.83 -13.16
CA TYR A 129 -20.84 -2.96 -12.28
C TYR A 129 -21.90 -4.04 -12.45
N SER A 130 -21.47 -5.30 -12.39
CA SER A 130 -22.43 -6.40 -12.46
C SER A 130 -23.33 -6.42 -11.22
N LYS A 131 -24.58 -6.86 -11.39
CA LYS A 131 -25.52 -7.09 -10.27
C LYS A 131 -24.88 -7.91 -9.15
N ASP A 132 -24.22 -9.00 -9.51
CA ASP A 132 -23.51 -9.88 -8.58
C ASP A 132 -22.42 -9.14 -7.78
N THR A 133 -21.69 -8.22 -8.42
CA THR A 133 -20.70 -7.39 -7.73
C THR A 133 -21.35 -6.53 -6.66
N ILE A 134 -22.43 -5.82 -7.00
CA ILE A 134 -23.14 -4.94 -6.07
C ILE A 134 -23.77 -5.73 -4.92
N GLU A 135 -24.38 -6.88 -5.22
CA GLU A 135 -25.00 -7.74 -4.21
C GLU A 135 -23.94 -8.31 -3.24
N LYS A 136 -22.77 -8.69 -3.74
CA LYS A 136 -21.65 -9.17 -2.92
C LYS A 136 -21.09 -8.11 -1.97
N LEU A 137 -21.14 -6.81 -2.32
CA LEU A 137 -20.72 -5.74 -1.41
C LEU A 137 -21.54 -5.74 -0.12
N PHE A 138 -22.83 -6.09 -0.20
CA PHE A 138 -23.75 -6.13 0.95
C PHE A 138 -24.11 -7.56 1.36
N THR A 139 -23.19 -8.50 1.16
CA THR A 139 -23.30 -9.88 1.61
C THR A 139 -22.16 -10.19 2.57
N LYS A 140 -22.50 -10.70 3.76
CA LYS A 140 -21.50 -11.08 4.77
C LYS A 140 -20.59 -12.18 4.22
N SER A 141 -19.29 -12.04 4.47
CA SER A 141 -18.27 -13.04 4.12
C SER A 141 -17.12 -12.98 5.11
N ASP A 142 -16.10 -13.82 4.93
CA ASP A 142 -14.88 -13.78 5.75
C ASP A 142 -14.15 -12.44 5.70
N LYS A 143 -14.41 -11.63 4.66
CA LYS A 143 -13.79 -10.31 4.46
C LYS A 143 -14.75 -9.15 4.70
N ILE A 144 -16.07 -9.37 4.64
CA ILE A 144 -17.07 -8.31 4.71
C ILE A 144 -17.95 -8.52 5.92
N THR A 145 -17.96 -7.51 6.78
CA THR A 145 -18.92 -7.36 7.88
C THR A 145 -19.95 -6.30 7.53
N LEU A 146 -21.20 -6.55 7.91
CA LEU A 146 -22.28 -5.59 7.73
C LEU A 146 -22.59 -4.96 9.09
N PHE A 147 -22.70 -3.65 9.11
CA PHE A 147 -23.00 -2.89 10.32
C PHE A 147 -24.18 -1.95 10.06
N THR A 148 -25.26 -2.11 10.81
CA THR A 148 -26.40 -1.20 10.76
C THR A 148 -26.14 -0.04 11.71
N VAL A 149 -26.07 1.18 11.15
CA VAL A 149 -25.88 2.42 11.92
C VAL A 149 -27.09 2.71 12.81
N GLY A 150 -28.28 2.26 12.37
CA GLY A 150 -29.57 2.54 12.97
C GLY A 150 -30.37 3.54 12.14
N ASP A 151 -31.36 4.17 12.78
CA ASP A 151 -32.24 5.16 12.17
C ASP A 151 -31.49 6.47 11.89
N VAL A 152 -31.13 6.70 10.63
CA VAL A 152 -30.55 7.97 10.18
C VAL A 152 -31.67 8.84 9.63
N ASP A 153 -31.72 10.10 10.08
CA ASP A 153 -32.74 11.06 9.69
C ASP A 153 -32.34 11.81 8.41
N PHE A 154 -33.26 11.85 7.43
CA PHE A 154 -33.12 12.54 6.16
C PHE A 154 -34.21 13.61 6.03
N PRO A 155 -34.06 14.77 6.70
CA PRO A 155 -35.12 15.77 6.85
C PRO A 155 -35.46 16.51 5.55
N THR A 156 -34.57 16.51 4.57
CA THR A 156 -34.78 17.14 3.25
C THR A 156 -34.99 16.14 2.13
N GLY A 157 -34.65 14.86 2.36
CA GLY A 157 -34.57 13.84 1.33
C GLY A 157 -33.42 14.02 0.32
N GLU A 158 -32.58 15.05 0.45
CA GLU A 158 -31.41 15.26 -0.42
C GLU A 158 -30.28 14.32 -0.03
N ILE A 159 -29.63 13.71 -1.03
CA ILE A 159 -28.50 12.81 -0.84
C ILE A 159 -27.24 13.44 -1.39
N ILE A 160 -26.24 13.59 -0.53
CA ILE A 160 -24.90 14.06 -0.87
C ILE A 160 -23.94 12.88 -0.75
N ILE A 161 -23.22 12.59 -1.83
CA ILE A 161 -22.20 11.55 -1.93
C ILE A 161 -20.84 12.26 -1.90
N ALA A 162 -20.08 12.05 -0.84
CA ALA A 162 -18.75 12.62 -0.66
C ALA A 162 -17.96 11.82 0.39
N ASP A 163 -16.63 11.93 0.35
CA ASP A 163 -15.83 11.63 1.54
C ASP A 163 -16.18 12.67 2.62
N PRO A 164 -16.72 12.26 3.78
CA PRO A 164 -17.19 13.19 4.79
C PRO A 164 -16.06 14.04 5.41
N PHE A 165 -14.83 13.53 5.44
CA PHE A 165 -13.69 14.23 6.06
C PHE A 165 -12.96 15.15 5.08
N TYR A 166 -12.99 14.85 3.79
CA TYR A 166 -12.15 15.54 2.82
C TYR A 166 -12.93 16.26 1.71
N TYR A 167 -14.08 15.75 1.27
CA TYR A 167 -14.81 16.30 0.12
C TYR A 167 -16.14 16.97 0.47
N LEU A 168 -16.69 16.75 1.66
CA LEU A 168 -18.02 17.26 2.01
C LEU A 168 -18.13 18.79 1.92
N HIS A 169 -17.07 19.52 2.28
CA HIS A 169 -17.02 20.97 2.19
C HIS A 169 -16.77 21.49 0.76
N SER A 170 -16.39 20.62 -0.18
CA SER A 170 -15.96 20.99 -1.53
C SER A 170 -17.15 20.90 -2.48
N GLU A 171 -17.66 22.04 -2.94
CA GLU A 171 -18.72 22.07 -3.96
C GLU A 171 -18.32 21.37 -5.27
N LYS A 172 -17.01 21.33 -5.58
CA LYS A 172 -16.50 20.68 -6.79
C LYS A 172 -16.33 19.16 -6.65
N SER A 173 -16.21 18.66 -5.41
CA SER A 173 -15.84 17.26 -5.15
C SER A 173 -16.93 16.45 -4.47
N ARG A 174 -17.98 17.11 -3.96
CA ARG A 174 -19.22 16.46 -3.52
C ARG A 174 -20.15 16.27 -4.70
N GLN A 175 -20.84 15.14 -4.75
CA GLN A 175 -21.89 14.88 -5.73
C GLN A 175 -23.23 14.95 -5.02
N ILE A 176 -24.09 15.88 -5.45
CA ILE A 176 -25.49 15.90 -5.02
C ILE A 176 -26.26 15.00 -5.98
N LEU A 177 -26.95 14.00 -5.44
CA LEU A 177 -27.77 13.11 -6.24
C LEU A 177 -28.91 13.92 -6.87
N ASN A 178 -29.12 13.77 -8.18
CA ASN A 178 -30.13 14.53 -8.95
C ASN A 178 -31.59 14.10 -8.70
N ARG A 179 -31.86 13.55 -7.52
CA ARG A 179 -33.15 13.06 -7.05
C ARG A 179 -33.14 13.02 -5.53
N THR A 180 -34.34 13.12 -4.97
CA THR A 180 -34.55 13.01 -3.53
C THR A 180 -35.18 11.68 -3.16
N ILE A 181 -35.08 11.34 -1.88
CA ILE A 181 -35.87 10.29 -1.23
C ILE A 181 -37.00 10.93 -0.40
N PRO A 182 -38.04 10.17 -0.02
CA PRO A 182 -39.03 10.69 0.92
C PRO A 182 -38.36 11.15 2.23
N ILE A 183 -38.91 12.20 2.84
CA ILE A 183 -38.42 12.68 4.13
C ILE A 183 -38.75 11.63 5.20
N GLY A 184 -37.78 11.28 6.02
CA GLY A 184 -37.98 10.33 7.11
C GLY A 184 -36.70 9.73 7.64
N LYS A 185 -36.87 8.71 8.48
CA LYS A 185 -35.78 7.94 9.08
C LYS A 185 -35.63 6.61 8.36
N TYR A 186 -34.39 6.20 8.16
CA TYR A 186 -34.06 4.99 7.42
C TYR A 186 -32.92 4.23 8.08
N ASP A 187 -33.02 2.90 8.03
CA ASP A 187 -31.90 2.03 8.34
C ASP A 187 -30.79 2.19 7.29
N VAL A 188 -29.61 2.58 7.78
CA VAL A 188 -28.39 2.65 6.98
C VAL A 188 -27.48 1.48 7.33
N GLU A 189 -27.14 0.68 6.33
CA GLU A 189 -26.21 -0.44 6.45
C GLU A 189 -24.87 -0.08 5.81
N LEU A 190 -23.79 -0.29 6.55
CA LEU A 190 -22.41 -0.14 6.07
C LEU A 190 -21.84 -1.51 5.73
N ALA A 191 -21.21 -1.61 4.56
CA ALA A 191 -20.34 -2.73 4.23
C ALA A 191 -18.91 -2.38 4.63
N ILE A 192 -18.35 -3.14 5.56
CA ILE A 192 -17.01 -2.94 6.10
C ILE A 192 -16.13 -4.12 5.69
N CYS A 193 -15.11 -3.82 4.87
CA CYS A 193 -14.11 -4.78 4.41
C CYS A 193 -12.92 -4.80 5.37
N ASP A 194 -12.53 -5.98 5.84
CA ASP A 194 -11.28 -6.18 6.55
C ASP A 194 -10.15 -6.50 5.55
N SER A 195 -9.42 -5.45 5.16
CA SER A 195 -8.32 -5.57 4.19
C SER A 195 -7.01 -5.91 4.90
N LYS A 196 -6.33 -6.95 4.42
CA LYS A 196 -4.97 -7.29 4.87
C LYS A 196 -3.96 -6.16 4.64
N THR A 197 -4.20 -5.29 3.65
CA THR A 197 -3.28 -4.21 3.26
C THR A 197 -3.67 -2.85 3.86
N LEU A 198 -4.98 -2.59 3.99
CA LEU A 198 -5.50 -1.26 4.34
C LEU A 198 -6.33 -1.25 5.63
N TYR A 199 -6.31 -2.34 6.40
CA TYR A 199 -7.15 -2.57 7.56
C TYR A 199 -8.65 -2.44 7.22
N LYS A 200 -9.47 -2.15 8.23
CA LYS A 200 -10.93 -1.97 8.05
C LYS A 200 -11.23 -0.76 7.18
N ARG A 201 -12.04 -0.96 6.14
CA ARG A 201 -12.50 0.09 5.21
C ARG A 201 -14.00 -0.01 5.00
N ILE A 202 -14.67 1.13 5.03
CA ILE A 202 -16.06 1.23 4.56
C ILE A 202 -16.00 1.18 3.03
N ILE A 203 -16.60 0.16 2.44
CA ILE A 203 -16.58 -0.10 0.99
C ILE A 203 -17.94 0.13 0.32
N GLY A 204 -18.98 0.39 1.12
CA GLY A 204 -20.31 0.68 0.61
C GLY A 204 -21.25 1.13 1.71
N VAL A 205 -22.25 1.92 1.32
CA VAL A 205 -23.37 2.34 2.15
C VAL A 205 -24.65 1.94 1.42
N LYS A 206 -25.56 1.23 2.09
CA LYS A 206 -26.86 0.85 1.55
C LYS A 206 -27.95 1.50 2.39
N LEU A 207 -28.81 2.23 1.70
CA LEU A 207 -29.99 2.87 2.25
C LEU A 207 -31.24 2.21 1.67
N LYS A 208 -32.09 1.63 2.53
CA LYS A 208 -33.31 0.95 2.07
C LYS A 208 -34.50 1.92 2.06
N VAL A 209 -34.77 2.53 0.91
CA VAL A 209 -35.84 3.54 0.77
C VAL A 209 -37.23 2.91 0.63
N LYS A 210 -37.33 1.75 -0.03
CA LYS A 210 -38.58 0.99 -0.25
C LYS A 210 -38.32 -0.51 -0.08
N ASN A 211 -39.37 -1.27 0.20
CA ASN A 211 -39.34 -2.73 0.33
C ASN A 211 -39.61 -3.48 -0.99
N ASP A 212 -39.52 -2.78 -2.13
CA ASP A 212 -39.77 -3.36 -3.45
C ASP A 212 -38.58 -4.20 -3.94
N LYS A 213 -38.85 -5.12 -4.87
CA LYS A 213 -37.81 -5.90 -5.54
C LYS A 213 -36.97 -4.99 -6.43
N VAL A 214 -35.64 -5.05 -6.28
CA VAL A 214 -34.71 -4.34 -7.18
C VAL A 214 -34.79 -4.93 -8.59
N ILE A 215 -35.08 -4.07 -9.57
CA ILE A 215 -35.18 -4.44 -10.99
C ILE A 215 -33.99 -3.98 -11.83
N ARG A 216 -33.22 -2.99 -11.35
CA ARG A 216 -32.08 -2.40 -12.06
C ARG A 216 -31.12 -1.71 -11.08
N TYR A 217 -29.85 -1.68 -11.45
CA TYR A 217 -28.82 -0.81 -10.86
C TYR A 217 -28.42 0.25 -11.88
N GLU A 218 -28.09 1.45 -11.42
CA GLU A 218 -27.63 2.55 -12.27
C GLU A 218 -26.47 3.28 -11.60
N PHE A 219 -25.55 3.77 -12.43
CA PHE A 219 -24.45 4.61 -12.00
C PHE A 219 -24.90 6.08 -12.05
N THR A 220 -24.51 6.87 -11.05
CA THR A 220 -24.94 8.27 -10.87
C THR A 220 -23.81 9.23 -11.11
#